data_AF-A0A1T4WSE4-F1
#
_entry.id   AF-A0A1T4WSE4-F1
#
_cell.length_a   1.000
_cell.length_b   1.000
_cell.length_c   1.000
_cell.angle_alpha   90.00
_cell.angle_beta   90.00
_cell.angle_gamma   90.00
#
_symmetry.space_group_name_H-M   'P 1'
#
loop_
_entity.id
_entity.type
_entity.pdbx_description
1 polymer ?
#
loop_
_entity_poly.entity_id
_entity_poly.type
_entity_poly.pdbx_seq_one_letter_code
_entity_poly.pdbx_strand_id
1 'polypeptide(L)'
;MSRTLRSLVFGVALMLAILFGLMLGKGGGIAGLWADLRGWVSGSSGKFAPDDPALTASLPKPDPAAGLPPNPLNDLLKSDLTPEQQTDIVGQMLVDYWTTVRSLPNGTWEEVCAQLSGANRKKLAFIPKEHPALQKDAFRSSPEAPGIRLHVISSSGCAFQLIYDGPDGVPYTEDDLVRNFPPDLQFK
;
A
#
# COMPACT_ATOMS: atom_id res chain seq x y z
N MET A 1 64.52 -19.07 17.59
CA MET A 1 63.74 -19.37 16.36
C MET A 1 63.19 -18.06 15.81
N SER A 2 63.73 -17.58 14.69
CA SER A 2 63.36 -16.28 14.09
C SER A 2 61.90 -16.28 13.61
N ARG A 3 61.22 -15.13 13.69
CA ARG A 3 59.80 -14.95 13.32
C ARG A 3 59.47 -15.42 11.88
N THR A 4 60.46 -15.40 10.99
CA THR A 4 60.35 -15.88 9.61
C THR A 4 60.20 -17.41 9.54
N LEU A 5 60.91 -18.16 10.37
CA LEU A 5 60.82 -19.62 10.40
C LEU A 5 59.46 -20.10 10.94
N ARG A 6 58.88 -19.38 11.91
CA ARG A 6 57.52 -19.69 12.41
C ARG A 6 56.44 -19.43 11.36
N SER A 7 56.60 -18.37 10.56
CA SER A 7 55.64 -18.03 9.51
C SER A 7 55.69 -19.03 8.34
N LEU A 8 56.89 -19.51 8.00
CA LEU A 8 57.08 -20.51 6.96
C LEU A 8 56.52 -21.88 7.38
N VAL A 9 56.76 -22.29 8.63
CA VAL A 9 56.20 -23.53 9.19
C VAL A 9 54.67 -23.45 9.26
N PHE A 10 54.11 -22.29 9.61
CA PHE A 10 52.66 -22.10 9.62
C PHE A 10 52.05 -22.18 8.22
N GLY A 11 52.69 -21.57 7.21
CA GLY A 11 52.24 -21.66 5.81
C GLY A 11 52.24 -23.08 5.26
N VAL A 12 53.30 -23.84 5.57
CA VAL A 12 53.40 -25.26 5.15
C VAL A 12 52.38 -26.12 5.89
N ALA A 13 52.17 -25.89 7.19
CA ALA A 13 51.16 -26.60 7.98
C ALA A 13 49.73 -26.30 7.48
N LEU A 14 49.44 -25.06 7.09
CA LEU A 14 48.14 -24.67 6.54
C LEU A 14 47.90 -25.35 5.17
N MET A 15 48.91 -25.38 4.31
CA MET A 15 48.77 -26.03 3.00
C MET A 15 48.57 -27.55 3.14
N LEU A 16 49.30 -28.18 4.07
CA LEU A 16 49.10 -29.60 4.40
C LEU A 16 47.71 -29.87 4.99
N ALA A 17 47.19 -28.99 5.85
CA ALA A 17 45.83 -29.12 6.39
C ALA A 17 44.75 -29.03 5.31
N ILE A 18 44.94 -28.15 4.30
CA ILE A 18 44.02 -28.04 3.15
C ILE A 18 44.08 -29.31 2.28
N LEU A 19 45.29 -29.82 2.00
CA LEU A 19 45.48 -31.07 1.26
C LEU A 19 44.90 -32.29 2.00
N PHE A 20 45.04 -32.34 3.32
CA PHE A 20 44.51 -33.42 4.15
C PHE A 20 42.98 -33.34 4.28
N GLY A 21 42.42 -32.13 4.39
CA GLY A 21 40.97 -31.89 4.35
C GLY A 21 40.34 -32.30 3.01
N LEU A 22 41.05 -32.11 1.90
CA LEU A 22 40.62 -32.57 0.57
C LEU A 22 40.63 -34.09 0.40
N MET A 23 41.52 -34.82 1.09
CA MET A 23 41.60 -36.28 1.00
C MET A 23 40.71 -37.06 1.98
N LEU A 24 40.31 -36.45 3.11
CA LEU A 24 39.47 -37.11 4.12
C LEU A 24 37.97 -36.79 4.02
N GLY A 25 37.57 -35.98 3.04
CA GLY A 25 36.17 -35.76 2.67
C GLY A 25 35.53 -37.07 2.18
N LYS A 26 34.84 -37.77 3.09
CA LYS A 26 34.05 -38.98 2.85
C LYS A 26 32.87 -38.65 1.94
N GLY A 27 33.13 -38.63 0.63
CA GLY A 27 32.14 -38.37 -0.43
C GLY A 27 32.66 -37.42 -1.50
N GLY A 28 33.50 -37.91 -2.41
CA GLY A 28 33.78 -37.27 -3.69
C GLY A 28 34.35 -35.84 -3.64
N GLY A 29 35.64 -35.70 -3.28
CA GLY A 29 36.38 -34.43 -3.48
C GLY A 29 36.29 -33.90 -4.90
N ILE A 30 36.64 -32.62 -5.15
CA ILE A 30 36.59 -31.79 -6.38
C ILE A 30 35.69 -32.21 -7.56
N ALA A 31 35.70 -33.47 -8.00
CA ALA A 31 34.68 -34.07 -8.86
C ALA A 31 33.24 -33.89 -8.36
N GLY A 32 32.96 -33.96 -7.04
CA GLY A 32 31.63 -33.65 -6.49
C GLY A 32 31.27 -32.18 -6.64
N LEU A 33 32.24 -31.30 -6.38
CA LEU A 33 32.13 -29.86 -6.59
C LEU A 33 31.96 -29.51 -8.08
N TRP A 34 32.62 -30.23 -8.99
CA TRP A 34 32.43 -30.11 -10.45
C TRP A 34 31.09 -30.68 -10.92
N ALA A 35 30.53 -31.69 -10.24
CA ALA A 35 29.19 -32.20 -10.53
C ALA A 35 28.11 -31.20 -10.10
N ASP A 36 28.27 -30.56 -8.94
CA ASP A 36 27.39 -29.48 -8.48
C ASP A 36 27.52 -28.21 -9.34
N LEU A 37 28.73 -27.87 -9.78
CA LEU A 37 28.96 -26.78 -10.75
C LEU A 37 28.36 -27.12 -12.12
N ARG A 38 28.46 -28.38 -12.55
CA ARG A 38 27.82 -28.84 -13.78
C ARG A 38 26.31 -28.84 -13.63
N GLY A 39 25.74 -29.15 -12.47
CA GLY A 39 24.29 -29.03 -12.17
C GLY A 39 23.80 -27.59 -12.14
N TRP A 40 24.64 -26.65 -11.70
CA TRP A 40 24.35 -25.21 -11.73
C TRP A 40 24.48 -24.61 -13.14
N VAL A 41 25.44 -25.08 -13.95
CA VAL A 41 25.66 -24.65 -15.34
C VAL A 41 24.74 -25.38 -16.34
N SER A 42 24.39 -26.64 -16.07
CA SER A 42 23.34 -27.38 -16.77
C SER A 42 22.01 -27.00 -16.16
N GLY A 43 21.59 -25.76 -16.44
CA GLY A 43 20.29 -25.27 -16.05
C GLY A 43 19.21 -26.31 -16.37
N SER A 44 18.64 -26.90 -15.32
CA SER A 44 17.21 -27.12 -15.30
C SER A 44 16.53 -25.76 -15.10
N SER A 45 16.81 -24.83 -16.01
CA SER A 45 15.77 -23.95 -16.48
C SER A 45 14.77 -24.88 -17.17
N GLY A 46 13.88 -25.47 -16.36
CA GLY A 46 12.55 -25.75 -16.86
C GLY A 46 12.13 -24.42 -17.46
N LYS A 47 12.20 -24.32 -18.78
CA LYS A 47 11.64 -23.20 -19.51
C LYS A 47 10.18 -23.28 -19.15
N PHE A 48 9.76 -22.52 -18.15
CA PHE A 48 8.37 -22.21 -17.96
C PHE A 48 7.88 -21.82 -19.34
N ALA A 49 6.95 -22.60 -19.88
CA ALA A 49 6.36 -22.27 -21.16
C ALA A 49 5.73 -20.87 -21.01
N PRO A 50 5.70 -20.03 -22.05
CA PRO A 50 5.07 -18.69 -21.96
C PRO A 50 3.63 -18.72 -21.41
N ASP A 51 3.00 -19.88 -21.49
CA ASP A 51 1.67 -20.29 -21.08
C ASP A 51 1.63 -21.07 -19.74
N ASP A 52 2.74 -21.12 -19.00
CA ASP A 52 2.81 -21.81 -17.71
C ASP A 52 1.96 -21.07 -16.64
N PRO A 53 0.98 -21.75 -16.00
CA PRO A 53 0.10 -21.13 -15.02
C PRO A 53 0.85 -20.56 -13.79
N ALA A 54 2.08 -21.02 -13.53
CA ALA A 54 2.94 -20.44 -12.49
C ALA A 54 3.45 -19.02 -12.85
N LEU A 55 3.60 -18.71 -14.15
CA LEU A 55 3.92 -17.36 -14.65
C LEU A 55 2.67 -16.47 -14.77
N THR A 56 1.47 -17.04 -14.71
CA THR A 56 0.20 -16.31 -14.57
C THR A 56 -0.18 -16.04 -13.12
N ALA A 57 0.77 -16.16 -12.18
CA ALA A 57 0.58 -15.58 -10.86
C ALA A 57 0.38 -14.07 -11.05
N SER A 58 -0.85 -13.61 -10.86
CA SER A 58 -1.24 -12.21 -10.94
C SER A 58 -0.18 -11.39 -10.23
N LEU A 59 0.54 -10.54 -11.00
CA LEU A 59 1.51 -9.61 -10.42
C LEU A 59 0.86 -8.94 -9.22
N PRO A 60 1.54 -8.83 -8.05
CA PRO A 60 0.96 -8.12 -6.92
C PRO A 60 0.54 -6.73 -7.41
N LYS A 61 -0.76 -6.44 -7.31
CA LYS A 61 -1.32 -5.17 -7.77
C LYS A 61 -0.52 -4.06 -7.06
N PRO A 62 0.06 -3.10 -7.81
CA PRO A 62 0.82 -2.02 -7.19
C PRO A 62 -0.04 -1.34 -6.13
N ASP A 63 0.48 -1.20 -4.91
CA ASP A 63 -0.22 -0.49 -3.85
C ASP A 63 -0.43 0.97 -4.29
N PRO A 64 -1.68 1.43 -4.46
CA PRO A 64 -1.94 2.79 -4.92
C PRO A 64 -1.52 3.86 -3.91
N ALA A 65 -1.30 3.49 -2.64
CA ALA A 65 -0.77 4.37 -1.61
C ALA A 65 0.77 4.40 -1.57
N ALA A 66 1.46 3.58 -2.38
CA ALA A 66 2.92 3.51 -2.37
C ALA A 66 3.56 4.87 -2.71
N GLY A 67 4.37 5.38 -1.78
CA GLY A 67 5.08 6.66 -1.95
C GLY A 67 4.25 7.90 -1.57
N LEU A 68 3.01 7.75 -1.13
CA LEU A 68 2.23 8.86 -0.56
C LEU A 68 2.64 9.12 0.90
N PRO A 69 2.66 10.39 1.34
CA PRO A 69 2.82 10.69 2.76
C PRO A 69 1.65 10.10 3.56
N PRO A 70 1.83 9.74 4.85
CA PRO A 70 0.74 9.26 5.69
C PRO A 70 -0.43 10.24 5.73
N ASN A 71 -1.63 9.76 5.41
CA ASN A 71 -2.84 10.56 5.35
C ASN A 71 -4.07 9.74 5.76
N PRO A 72 -5.07 10.33 6.45
CA PRO A 72 -6.31 9.64 6.79
C PRO A 72 -7.07 9.06 5.57
N LEU A 73 -6.83 9.58 4.36
CA LEU A 73 -7.48 9.13 3.14
C LEU A 73 -6.70 8.04 2.38
N ASN A 74 -5.48 7.69 2.80
CA ASN A 74 -4.68 6.66 2.13
C ASN A 74 -5.37 5.28 2.20
N ASP A 75 -6.03 4.99 3.32
CA ASP A 75 -6.72 3.72 3.51
C ASP A 75 -7.84 3.51 2.48
N LEU A 76 -8.47 4.59 2.00
CA LEU A 76 -9.52 4.54 0.98
C LEU A 76 -9.02 3.95 -0.36
N LEU A 77 -7.71 3.95 -0.62
CA LEU A 77 -7.11 3.46 -1.85
C LEU A 77 -6.96 1.93 -1.89
N LYS A 78 -7.23 1.25 -0.79
CA LYS A 78 -7.19 -0.22 -0.71
C LYS A 78 -8.29 -0.82 -1.59
N SER A 79 -7.95 -1.86 -2.35
CA SER A 79 -8.85 -2.44 -3.36
C SER A 79 -9.92 -3.39 -2.81
N ASP A 80 -9.84 -3.76 -1.52
CA ASP A 80 -10.65 -4.79 -0.86
C ASP A 80 -11.65 -4.21 0.15
N LEU A 81 -11.99 -2.92 0.04
CA LEU A 81 -12.89 -2.25 0.97
C LEU A 81 -14.37 -2.38 0.57
N THR A 82 -15.19 -2.77 1.54
CA THR A 82 -16.65 -2.69 1.46
C THR A 82 -17.13 -1.22 1.43
N PRO A 83 -18.31 -0.91 0.86
CA PRO A 83 -18.89 0.42 0.88
C PRO A 83 -18.97 1.04 2.30
N GLU A 84 -19.30 0.23 3.31
CA GLU A 84 -19.35 0.64 4.70
C GLU A 84 -17.97 1.06 5.22
N GLN A 85 -16.93 0.29 4.92
CA GLN A 85 -15.56 0.63 5.30
C GLN A 85 -15.06 1.89 4.59
N GLN A 86 -15.39 2.06 3.31
CA GLN A 86 -15.01 3.27 2.56
C GLN A 86 -15.67 4.52 3.16
N THR A 87 -16.96 4.44 3.50
CA THR A 87 -17.69 5.53 4.15
C THR A 87 -17.22 5.77 5.60
N ASP A 88 -16.78 4.75 6.34
CA ASP A 88 -16.15 4.92 7.66
C ASP A 88 -14.84 5.70 7.58
N ILE A 89 -13.99 5.40 6.60
CA ILE A 89 -12.70 6.10 6.40
C ILE A 89 -12.95 7.58 6.13
N VAL A 90 -13.84 7.90 5.18
CA VAL A 90 -14.19 9.28 4.85
C VAL A 90 -14.88 9.96 6.04
N GLY A 91 -15.79 9.26 6.73
CA GLY A 91 -16.50 9.78 7.89
C GLY A 91 -15.56 10.15 9.02
N GLN A 92 -14.64 9.26 9.40
CA GLN A 92 -13.65 9.51 10.43
C GLN A 92 -12.73 10.69 10.07
N MET A 93 -12.26 10.74 8.82
CA MET A 93 -11.43 11.84 8.31
C MET A 93 -12.14 13.20 8.43
N LEU A 94 -13.45 13.27 8.15
CA LEU A 94 -14.25 14.49 8.30
C LEU A 94 -14.52 14.84 9.77
N VAL A 95 -14.70 13.85 10.64
CA VAL A 95 -14.81 14.07 12.09
C VAL A 95 -13.49 14.64 12.63
N ASP A 96 -12.36 14.08 12.24
CA ASP A 96 -11.02 14.57 12.63
C ASP A 96 -10.75 15.98 12.09
N TYR A 97 -11.17 16.25 10.86
CA TYR A 97 -11.13 17.59 10.28
C TYR A 97 -12.00 18.55 11.10
N TRP A 98 -13.24 18.18 11.47
CA TRP A 98 -14.10 19.03 12.27
C TRP A 98 -13.55 19.24 13.69
N THR A 99 -13.01 18.22 14.36
CA THR A 99 -12.45 18.39 15.72
C THR A 99 -11.28 19.37 15.74
N THR A 100 -10.50 19.41 14.65
CA THR A 100 -9.34 20.30 14.51
C THR A 100 -9.72 21.68 14.02
N VAL A 101 -10.44 21.75 12.91
CA VAL A 101 -10.79 23.02 12.26
C VAL A 101 -11.97 23.67 12.95
N ARG A 102 -12.92 22.95 13.55
CA ARG A 102 -14.29 23.34 14.01
C ARG A 102 -15.18 23.96 12.94
N SER A 103 -15.05 23.45 11.73
CA SER A 103 -15.99 23.61 10.64
C SER A 103 -15.82 22.44 9.68
N LEU A 104 -16.89 21.98 9.03
CA LEU A 104 -16.80 21.01 7.94
C LEU A 104 -16.50 21.71 6.62
N PRO A 105 -15.81 21.06 5.67
CA PRO A 105 -15.59 21.63 4.35
C PRO A 105 -16.92 21.68 3.60
N ASN A 106 -17.23 22.80 2.97
CA ASN A 106 -18.52 23.02 2.30
C ASN A 106 -18.36 23.85 1.01
N GLY A 107 -19.45 23.94 0.24
CA GLY A 107 -19.49 24.64 -1.04
C GLY A 107 -19.39 23.68 -2.23
N THR A 108 -18.81 24.17 -3.31
CA THR A 108 -18.45 23.38 -4.48
C THR A 108 -17.40 22.32 -4.14
N TRP A 109 -17.27 21.29 -4.98
CA TRP A 109 -16.27 20.25 -4.77
C TRP A 109 -14.85 20.82 -4.78
N GLU A 110 -14.56 21.78 -5.66
CA GLU A 110 -13.29 22.49 -5.71
C GLU A 110 -12.99 23.23 -4.40
N GLU A 111 -14.00 23.87 -3.80
CA GLU A 111 -13.87 24.54 -2.51
C GLU A 111 -13.66 23.54 -1.36
N VAL A 112 -14.34 22.38 -1.40
CA VAL A 112 -14.15 21.29 -0.44
C VAL A 112 -12.70 20.78 -0.51
N CYS A 113 -12.20 20.44 -1.70
CA CYS A 113 -10.81 20.02 -1.90
C CYS A 113 -9.82 21.11 -1.45
N ALA A 114 -10.07 22.38 -1.79
CA ALA A 114 -9.23 23.48 -1.37
C ALA A 114 -9.17 23.58 0.17
N GLN A 115 -10.31 23.48 0.86
CA GLN A 115 -10.37 23.52 2.32
C GLN A 115 -9.65 22.35 2.98
N LEU A 116 -9.81 21.13 2.46
CA LEU A 116 -9.10 19.94 2.93
C LEU A 116 -7.58 20.06 2.74
N SER A 117 -7.16 20.73 1.66
CA SER A 117 -5.74 21.01 1.35
C SER A 117 -5.13 22.21 2.08
N GLY A 118 -5.88 22.87 2.96
CA GLY A 118 -5.37 23.94 3.81
C GLY A 118 -5.92 25.34 3.54
N ALA A 119 -6.83 25.51 2.57
CA ALA A 119 -7.58 26.76 2.39
C ALA A 119 -8.68 26.95 3.46
N ASN A 120 -8.55 26.32 4.62
CA ASN A 120 -9.44 26.46 5.76
C ASN A 120 -8.98 27.57 6.73
N ARG A 121 -9.84 27.90 7.69
CA ARG A 121 -9.60 28.97 8.68
C ARG A 121 -8.38 28.75 9.58
N LYS A 122 -7.89 27.51 9.68
CA LYS A 122 -6.70 27.15 10.47
C LYS A 122 -5.42 27.05 9.62
N LYS A 123 -5.53 27.21 8.30
CA LYS A 123 -4.41 27.05 7.34
C LYS A 123 -3.70 25.71 7.49
N LEU A 124 -4.45 24.66 7.83
CA LEU A 124 -3.93 23.31 8.08
C LEU A 124 -4.27 22.40 6.90
N ALA A 125 -3.26 21.88 6.21
CA ALA A 125 -3.46 20.87 5.17
C ALA A 125 -3.73 19.50 5.82
N PHE A 126 -4.95 19.00 5.68
CA PHE A 126 -5.36 17.68 6.16
C PHE A 126 -5.11 16.61 5.10
N ILE A 127 -5.34 16.95 3.82
CA ILE A 127 -5.14 16.07 2.67
C ILE A 127 -4.34 16.82 1.58
N PRO A 128 -3.30 16.22 0.98
CA PRO A 128 -2.63 16.83 -0.18
C PRO A 128 -3.62 17.14 -1.31
N LYS A 129 -3.43 18.26 -2.00
CA LYS A 129 -4.35 18.69 -3.06
C LYS A 129 -4.44 17.68 -4.21
N GLU A 130 -3.34 17.00 -4.49
CA GLU A 130 -3.20 16.02 -5.57
C GLU A 130 -3.45 14.58 -5.09
N HIS A 131 -4.10 14.38 -3.93
CA HIS A 131 -4.37 13.05 -3.40
C HIS A 131 -5.29 12.26 -4.36
N PRO A 132 -4.95 11.01 -4.73
CA PRO A 132 -5.66 10.26 -5.78
C PRO A 132 -7.12 9.96 -5.46
N ALA A 133 -7.51 10.00 -4.19
CA ALA A 133 -8.91 9.85 -3.79
C ALA A 133 -9.75 11.13 -3.89
N LEU A 134 -9.15 12.31 -4.11
CA LEU A 134 -9.87 13.56 -4.36
C LEU A 134 -10.16 13.67 -5.87
N GLN A 135 -11.19 12.96 -6.32
CA GLN A 135 -11.55 12.86 -7.73
C GLN A 135 -12.77 13.70 -8.06
N LYS A 136 -13.19 13.72 -9.32
CA LYS A 136 -14.26 14.62 -9.79
C LYS A 136 -15.55 14.41 -9.00
N ASP A 137 -15.94 15.45 -8.25
CA ASP A 137 -17.20 15.60 -7.51
C ASP A 137 -17.46 14.56 -6.39
N ALA A 138 -16.47 13.73 -6.03
CA ALA A 138 -16.61 12.70 -5.00
C ALA A 138 -15.24 12.17 -4.51
N PHE A 139 -15.23 11.60 -3.31
CA PHE A 139 -14.12 10.76 -2.86
C PHE A 139 -14.19 9.40 -3.54
N ARG A 140 -13.08 8.89 -4.08
CA ARG A 140 -13.07 7.60 -4.79
C ARG A 140 -11.84 6.78 -4.43
N SER A 141 -12.00 5.45 -4.34
CA SER A 141 -10.86 4.53 -4.19
C SER A 141 -10.06 4.38 -5.48
N SER A 142 -10.71 4.57 -6.64
CA SER A 142 -10.07 4.59 -7.97
C SER A 142 -10.94 5.36 -8.99
N PRO A 143 -10.39 5.79 -10.14
CA PRO A 143 -11.13 6.53 -11.19
C PRO A 143 -12.49 5.95 -11.58
N GLU A 144 -12.56 4.63 -11.66
CA GLU A 144 -13.73 3.87 -12.09
C GLU A 144 -14.59 3.36 -10.91
N ALA A 145 -14.14 3.56 -9.67
CA ALA A 145 -14.89 3.13 -8.50
C ALA A 145 -16.04 4.10 -8.21
N PRO A 146 -17.12 3.60 -7.58
CA PRO A 146 -18.20 4.48 -7.15
C PRO A 146 -17.73 5.55 -6.17
N GLY A 147 -18.39 6.71 -6.24
CA GLY A 147 -18.02 7.91 -5.47
C GLY A 147 -18.67 7.96 -4.10
N ILE A 148 -17.98 8.56 -3.14
CA ILE A 148 -18.56 9.00 -1.87
C ILE A 148 -18.76 10.51 -1.93
N ARG A 149 -20.01 10.94 -1.84
CA ARG A 149 -20.39 12.34 -1.83
C ARG A 149 -20.62 12.83 -0.42
N LEU A 150 -20.16 14.05 -0.17
CA LEU A 150 -20.34 14.75 1.09
C LEU A 150 -21.55 15.68 0.98
N HIS A 151 -22.57 15.42 1.79
CA HIS A 151 -23.67 16.34 2.01
C HIS A 151 -23.57 16.94 3.43
N VAL A 152 -23.15 18.20 3.52
CA VAL A 152 -23.01 18.90 4.81
C VAL A 152 -24.35 19.47 5.24
N ILE A 153 -24.83 19.02 6.39
CA ILE A 153 -26.09 19.50 6.99
C ILE A 153 -25.82 20.66 7.94
N SER A 154 -24.75 20.55 8.74
CA SER A 154 -24.33 21.60 9.64
C SER A 154 -22.83 21.84 9.51
N SER A 155 -22.48 22.93 8.84
CA SER A 155 -21.07 23.33 8.64
C SER A 155 -20.34 23.60 9.96
N SER A 156 -21.06 23.95 11.04
CA SER A 156 -20.50 24.18 12.38
C SER A 156 -20.77 23.03 13.36
N GLY A 157 -21.82 22.24 13.17
CA GLY A 157 -22.37 21.29 14.15
C GLY A 157 -21.95 19.82 14.01
N CYS A 158 -20.88 19.51 13.29
CA CYS A 158 -20.43 18.12 13.02
C CYS A 158 -21.54 17.21 12.46
N ALA A 159 -22.49 17.77 11.71
CA ALA A 159 -23.57 17.00 11.10
C ALA A 159 -23.40 16.95 9.59
N PHE A 160 -23.22 15.75 9.05
CA PHE A 160 -23.08 15.50 7.62
C PHE A 160 -23.58 14.11 7.25
N GLN A 161 -23.80 13.92 5.96
CA GLN A 161 -24.21 12.67 5.37
C GLN A 161 -23.20 12.30 4.28
N LEU A 162 -22.86 11.02 4.23
CA LEU A 162 -22.08 10.42 3.18
C LEU A 162 -23.00 9.54 2.33
N ILE A 163 -22.89 9.71 1.02
CA ILE A 163 -23.67 8.96 0.03
C ILE A 163 -22.65 8.23 -0.82
N TYR A 164 -22.61 6.90 -0.72
CA TYR A 164 -21.84 6.06 -1.61
C TYR A 164 -22.71 5.76 -2.83
N ASP A 165 -22.35 6.34 -3.98
CA ASP A 165 -22.95 6.06 -5.27
C ASP A 165 -22.88 4.52 -5.46
N GLY A 166 -23.99 3.83 -5.68
CA GLY A 166 -24.01 2.36 -5.78
C GLY A 166 -23.20 1.80 -6.98
N PRO A 167 -23.35 0.51 -7.32
CA PRO A 167 -22.73 -0.07 -8.51
C PRO A 167 -23.07 0.65 -9.83
N ASP A 168 -24.19 1.39 -9.88
CA ASP A 168 -24.57 2.19 -11.04
C ASP A 168 -23.73 3.47 -11.22
N GLY A 169 -23.02 3.91 -10.16
CA GLY A 169 -22.22 5.13 -10.13
C GLY A 169 -23.04 6.42 -10.25
N VAL A 170 -24.35 6.35 -10.04
CA VAL A 170 -25.28 7.47 -10.12
C VAL A 170 -25.71 7.84 -8.71
N PRO A 171 -25.64 9.11 -8.30
CA PRO A 171 -26.09 9.50 -6.98
C PRO A 171 -27.62 9.63 -6.88
N TYR A 172 -28.10 9.46 -5.66
CA TYR A 172 -29.49 9.56 -5.20
C TYR A 172 -30.41 8.50 -5.81
N THR A 173 -29.91 7.27 -5.90
CA THR A 173 -30.62 6.09 -6.41
C THR A 173 -30.94 5.10 -5.29
N GLU A 174 -31.69 4.03 -5.60
CA GLU A 174 -32.09 3.03 -4.59
C GLU A 174 -30.95 2.12 -4.13
N ASP A 175 -29.86 2.03 -4.91
CA ASP A 175 -28.67 1.25 -4.60
C ASP A 175 -27.61 2.00 -3.78
N ASP A 176 -27.84 3.28 -3.51
CA ASP A 176 -26.95 4.10 -2.71
C ASP A 176 -26.91 3.67 -1.25
N LEU A 177 -25.70 3.61 -0.70
CA LEU A 177 -25.50 3.51 0.74
C LEU A 177 -25.40 4.91 1.35
N VAL A 178 -26.44 5.30 2.10
CA VAL A 178 -26.52 6.57 2.80
C VAL A 178 -26.18 6.40 4.27
N ARG A 179 -25.21 7.18 4.78
CA ARG A 179 -24.79 7.15 6.18
C ARG A 179 -24.72 8.54 6.79
N ASN A 180 -25.21 8.64 8.02
CA ASN A 180 -25.29 9.90 8.76
C ASN A 180 -24.21 9.96 9.82
N PHE A 181 -23.66 11.16 10.02
CA PHE A 181 -22.67 11.45 11.04
C PHE A 181 -23.14 12.68 11.83
N PRO A 182 -23.30 12.58 13.16
CA PRO A 182 -23.22 11.35 13.96
C PRO A 182 -24.36 10.34 13.63
N PRO A 183 -24.19 9.04 13.94
CA PRO A 183 -25.07 7.97 13.46
C PRO A 183 -26.50 7.99 14.04
N ASP A 184 -26.70 8.71 15.15
CA ASP A 184 -28.00 8.93 15.79
C ASP A 184 -28.82 10.05 15.11
N LEU A 185 -28.26 10.73 14.11
CA LEU A 185 -28.95 11.77 13.38
C LEU A 185 -30.06 11.15 12.49
N GLN A 186 -31.31 11.29 12.93
CA GLN A 186 -32.50 10.91 12.16
C GLN A 186 -32.99 12.10 11.34
N PHE A 187 -33.14 11.93 10.03
CA PHE A 187 -33.90 12.87 9.21
C PHE A 187 -35.38 12.51 9.30
N LYS A 188 -36.21 13.51 9.62
CA LYS A 188 -37.67 13.43 9.45
C LYS A 188 -38.05 13.99 8.10
#